data_AF-A0A1L4CYH5-F1
#
_entry.id   AF-A0A1L4CYH5-F1
#
_cell.length_a   1.000
_cell.length_b   1.000
_cell.length_c   1.000
_cell.angle_alpha   90.00
_cell.angle_beta   90.00
_cell.angle_gamma   90.00
#
_symmetry.space_group_name_H-M   'P 1'
#
loop_
_entity.id
_entity.type
_entity.pdbx_description
1 polymer ?
#
loop_
_entity_poly.entity_id
_entity_poly.type
_entity_poly.pdbx_seq_one_letter_code
_entity_poly.pdbx_strand_id
1 'polypeptide(L)'
;MVERLFLIVLFQAFIFIFQNKSFATPKETLPLGTQVDWEQLINENQSPIAKQFVQSSYNIYERLLYGGIPYPSKKITTNWEKGYQEAYDKFVYMRKNGVDCTRLLRYLFLNMLHLPYNSNFPNEPIISNTFAYDSNSGHTQLKYFTRLPKVNNGFKPQTGDILAFPGHTIAVLDPKNCIAIQSSIWLCKKIENGFCVDSEYGKSAGVSIYRLASERFCKNGIWKGMDNENLNFTVGWRHRAFDTWIIEMPDKAIKNSRVTLVGKNISGKYIYFTGSKQPVRTKLLKTMRTGLQTVTLNIPKDAKSGYLKLYWGTGKPQIENTIESAEKIIILDKKEAKI
;
A
#
# COMPACT_ATOMS: atom_id res chain seq x y z
N MET A 1 -29.86 3.33 44.88
CA MET A 1 -28.97 4.40 44.40
C MET A 1 -27.50 4.05 44.70
N VAL A 2 -27.06 2.83 44.33
CA VAL A 2 -25.68 2.34 44.58
C VAL A 2 -25.11 1.55 43.38
N GLU A 3 -25.93 1.13 42.42
CA GLU A 3 -25.45 0.35 41.26
C GLU A 3 -24.95 1.16 40.07
N ARG A 4 -25.13 2.49 40.04
CA ARG A 4 -24.64 3.34 38.94
C ARG A 4 -23.23 3.89 39.13
N LEU A 5 -22.61 3.70 40.30
CA LEU A 5 -21.26 4.19 40.56
C LEU A 5 -20.15 3.20 40.17
N PHE A 6 -20.44 1.90 40.08
CA PHE A 6 -19.42 0.88 39.77
C PHE A 6 -19.06 0.79 38.28
N LEU A 7 -19.93 1.24 37.37
CA LEU A 7 -19.67 1.17 35.93
C LEU A 7 -18.73 2.28 35.42
N ILE A 8 -18.63 3.40 36.14
CA ILE A 8 -17.84 4.55 35.70
C ILE A 8 -16.36 4.38 36.08
N VAL A 9 -16.06 3.68 37.18
CA VAL A 9 -14.68 3.42 37.61
C VAL A 9 -14.00 2.35 36.74
N LEU A 10 -14.74 1.37 36.23
CA LEU A 10 -14.21 0.37 35.30
C LEU A 10 -13.94 0.93 33.89
N PHE A 11 -14.62 2.00 33.48
CA PHE A 11 -14.40 2.64 32.18
C PHE A 11 -13.18 3.58 32.18
N GLN A 12 -12.83 4.18 33.33
CA GLN A 12 -11.63 5.01 33.43
C GLN A 12 -10.34 4.18 33.59
N ALA A 13 -10.41 2.96 34.12
CA ALA A 13 -9.28 2.03 34.10
C ALA A 13 -8.95 1.50 32.69
N PHE A 14 -9.91 1.51 31.77
CA PHE A 14 -9.69 1.08 30.37
C PHE A 14 -9.04 2.16 29.49
N ILE A 15 -9.20 3.44 29.86
CA ILE A 15 -8.62 4.57 29.10
C ILE A 15 -7.16 4.84 29.49
N PHE A 16 -6.75 4.51 30.72
CA PHE A 16 -5.35 4.69 31.16
C PHE A 16 -4.39 3.57 30.75
N ILE A 17 -4.87 2.42 30.27
CA ILE A 17 -3.99 1.34 29.77
C ILE A 17 -3.45 1.63 28.35
N PHE A 18 -3.99 2.63 27.65
CA PHE A 18 -3.52 3.01 26.31
C PHE A 18 -2.48 4.14 26.26
N GLN A 19 -2.12 4.77 27.40
CA GLN A 19 -1.23 5.94 27.39
C GLN A 19 0.12 5.78 28.10
N ASN A 20 0.50 4.58 28.55
CA ASN A 20 1.86 4.33 29.06
C ASN A 20 2.34 2.92 28.71
N LYS A 21 2.36 2.57 27.43
CA LYS A 21 3.29 1.53 26.98
C LYS A 21 4.68 2.14 26.92
N SER A 22 5.35 2.13 28.07
CA SER A 22 6.81 2.16 28.09
C SER A 22 7.27 1.08 27.12
N PHE A 23 7.98 1.47 26.07
CA PHE A 23 8.51 0.58 25.04
C PHE A 23 9.47 -0.40 25.72
N ALA A 24 8.96 -1.56 26.15
CA ALA A 24 9.80 -2.68 26.49
C ALA A 24 10.47 -3.12 25.19
N THR A 25 11.73 -2.71 25.02
CA THR A 25 12.62 -3.19 23.95
C THR A 25 12.62 -4.72 23.98
N PRO A 26 12.11 -5.39 22.93
CA PRO A 26 12.20 -6.84 22.85
C PRO A 26 13.67 -7.25 22.78
N LYS A 27 14.02 -8.31 23.54
CA LYS A 27 15.33 -8.98 23.43
C LYS A 27 15.55 -9.43 21.98
N GLU A 28 16.73 -9.10 21.47
CA GLU A 28 17.22 -9.18 20.08
C GLU A 28 16.84 -10.44 19.30
N THR A 29 16.44 -10.29 18.01
CA THR A 29 16.64 -11.24 16.88
C THR A 29 15.93 -10.76 15.58
N LEU A 30 16.27 -9.57 15.10
CA LEU A 30 15.94 -9.08 13.75
C LEU A 30 17.14 -8.26 13.24
N PRO A 31 17.26 -7.93 11.93
CA PRO A 31 18.24 -6.93 11.51
C PRO A 31 17.95 -5.59 12.20
N LEU A 32 18.62 -5.35 13.32
CA LEU A 32 18.75 -4.05 13.97
C LEU A 32 19.44 -3.12 12.97
N GLY A 33 18.78 -2.04 12.56
CA GLY A 33 19.49 -0.94 11.88
C GLY A 33 18.73 -0.16 10.80
N THR A 34 17.56 -0.61 10.35
CA THR A 34 16.71 0.24 9.50
C THR A 34 15.66 0.92 10.36
N GLN A 35 16.03 2.05 10.96
CA GLN A 35 15.07 2.92 11.62
C GLN A 35 14.17 3.54 10.55
N VAL A 36 12.92 3.08 10.49
CA VAL A 36 11.87 3.73 9.69
C VAL A 36 11.14 4.69 10.60
N ASP A 37 11.14 5.97 10.25
CA ASP A 37 10.23 6.92 10.87
C ASP A 37 8.84 6.74 10.25
N TRP A 38 8.04 5.86 10.86
CA TRP A 38 6.74 5.47 10.32
C TRP A 38 5.75 6.63 10.29
N GLU A 39 5.74 7.48 11.31
CA GLU A 39 4.83 8.62 11.39
C GLU A 39 5.20 9.68 10.35
N GLN A 40 6.48 10.02 10.24
CA GLN A 40 6.96 10.92 9.20
C GLN A 40 6.64 10.37 7.80
N LEU A 41 6.89 9.08 7.56
CA LEU A 41 6.64 8.46 6.25
C LEU A 41 5.16 8.44 5.87
N ILE A 42 4.25 8.25 6.83
CA ILE A 42 2.80 8.38 6.62
C ILE A 42 2.44 9.83 6.26
N ASN A 43 3.01 10.80 6.97
CA ASN A 43 2.69 12.23 6.79
C ASN A 43 3.24 12.80 5.47
N GLU A 44 4.41 12.34 5.02
CA GLU A 44 5.01 12.77 3.75
C GLU A 44 4.24 12.26 2.51
N ASN A 45 3.50 11.15 2.64
CA ASN A 45 2.76 10.56 1.54
C ASN A 45 1.41 11.24 1.33
N GLN A 46 1.20 11.94 0.21
CA GLN A 46 -0.09 12.58 -0.09
C GLN A 46 -1.20 11.60 -0.54
N SER A 47 -0.81 10.46 -1.08
CA SER A 47 -1.75 9.46 -1.60
C SER A 47 -2.35 8.64 -0.43
N PRO A 48 -3.68 8.61 -0.25
CA PRO A 48 -4.31 7.83 0.82
C PRO A 48 -3.94 6.35 0.78
N ILE A 49 -3.82 5.77 -0.41
CA ILE A 49 -3.43 4.37 -0.56
C ILE A 49 -1.94 4.14 -0.26
N ALA A 50 -1.09 5.14 -0.50
CA ALA A 50 0.31 5.08 -0.07
C ALA A 50 0.42 5.15 1.46
N LYS A 51 -0.37 6.00 2.12
CA LYS A 51 -0.47 6.01 3.59
C LYS A 51 -0.91 4.66 4.15
N GLN A 52 -1.95 4.06 3.56
CA GLN A 52 -2.40 2.71 3.92
C GLN A 52 -1.33 1.65 3.69
N PHE A 53 -0.53 1.78 2.62
CA PHE A 53 0.59 0.87 2.36
C PHE A 53 1.67 0.96 3.44
N VAL A 54 2.03 2.18 3.87
CA VAL A 54 2.98 2.39 4.97
C VAL A 54 2.43 1.80 6.26
N GLN A 55 1.17 2.09 6.60
CA GLN A 55 0.50 1.53 7.78
C GLN A 55 0.45 0.00 7.74
N SER A 56 0.16 -0.58 6.58
CA SER A 56 0.13 -2.03 6.38
C SER A 56 1.51 -2.65 6.57
N SER A 57 2.54 -1.97 6.07
CA SER A 57 3.94 -2.39 6.23
C SER A 57 4.39 -2.30 7.69
N TYR A 58 3.98 -1.25 8.41
CA TYR A 58 4.19 -1.13 9.86
C TYR A 58 3.50 -2.26 10.63
N ASN A 59 2.23 -2.55 10.32
CA ASN A 59 1.50 -3.65 10.95
C ASN A 59 2.19 -5.02 10.71
N ILE A 60 2.76 -5.23 9.52
CA ILE A 60 3.57 -6.43 9.24
C ILE A 60 4.84 -6.41 10.09
N TYR A 61 5.58 -5.29 10.09
CA TYR A 61 6.80 -5.11 10.87
C TYR A 61 6.61 -5.43 12.35
N GLU A 62 5.59 -4.85 12.99
CA GLU A 62 5.26 -5.12 14.39
C GLU A 62 5.02 -6.61 14.64
N ARG A 63 4.34 -7.28 13.71
CA ARG A 63 4.09 -8.73 13.83
C ARG A 63 5.33 -9.57 13.57
N LEU A 64 6.34 -9.07 12.85
CA LEU A 64 7.62 -9.76 12.69
C LEU A 64 8.43 -9.80 13.98
N LEU A 65 8.28 -8.79 14.87
CA LEU A 65 8.93 -8.75 16.19
C LEU A 65 8.58 -9.97 17.06
N TYR A 66 7.45 -10.64 16.78
CA TYR A 66 6.94 -11.78 17.54
C TYR A 66 7.19 -13.14 16.88
N GLY A 67 8.29 -13.30 16.16
CA GLY A 67 8.74 -14.61 15.65
C GLY A 67 8.89 -14.73 14.13
N GLY A 68 9.02 -13.61 13.41
CA GLY A 68 9.31 -13.57 11.97
C GLY A 68 8.26 -14.25 11.08
N ILE A 69 8.57 -14.32 9.79
CA ILE A 69 7.92 -15.20 8.81
C ILE A 69 9.06 -15.83 8.00
N PRO A 70 9.16 -17.17 7.90
CA PRO A 70 10.23 -17.85 7.21
C PRO A 70 10.12 -17.70 5.69
N TYR A 71 11.26 -17.74 5.01
CA TYR A 71 11.24 -18.04 3.59
C TYR A 71 11.03 -19.56 3.43
N PRO A 72 10.19 -20.01 2.50
CA PRO A 72 9.97 -21.43 2.28
C PRO A 72 11.27 -22.12 1.86
N SER A 73 11.83 -22.98 2.74
CA SER A 73 13.08 -23.70 2.49
C SER A 73 12.94 -24.78 1.40
N LYS A 74 11.71 -25.22 1.14
CA LYS A 74 11.32 -26.09 0.02
C LYS A 74 10.36 -25.32 -0.88
N LYS A 75 10.19 -25.74 -2.14
CA LYS A 75 9.15 -25.16 -3.02
C LYS A 75 7.81 -25.16 -2.29
N ILE A 76 7.10 -24.03 -2.33
CA ILE A 76 5.76 -23.90 -1.76
C ILE A 76 4.88 -24.99 -2.36
N THR A 77 4.16 -25.70 -1.50
CA THR A 77 3.29 -26.81 -1.92
C THR A 77 2.11 -26.28 -2.73
N THR A 78 1.57 -27.12 -3.62
CA THR A 78 0.40 -26.79 -4.43
C THR A 78 -0.84 -26.47 -3.57
N ASN A 79 -0.90 -26.99 -2.34
CA ASN A 79 -2.01 -26.75 -1.42
C ASN A 79 -1.86 -25.48 -0.55
N TRP A 80 -0.77 -24.72 -0.69
CA TRP A 80 -0.53 -23.53 0.13
C TRP A 80 -1.62 -22.49 -0.07
N GLU A 81 -2.04 -22.23 -1.31
CA GLU A 81 -3.08 -21.21 -1.57
C GLU A 81 -4.43 -21.59 -0.97
N LYS A 82 -4.79 -22.87 -1.04
CA LYS A 82 -6.02 -23.41 -0.42
C LYS A 82 -5.97 -23.21 1.09
N GLY A 83 -4.90 -23.68 1.74
CA GLY A 83 -4.75 -23.52 3.18
C GLY A 83 -4.70 -22.06 3.62
N TYR A 84 -4.07 -21.19 2.82
CA TYR A 84 -4.07 -19.75 3.06
C TYR A 84 -5.47 -19.16 2.96
N GLN A 85 -6.31 -19.54 1.97
CA GLN A 85 -7.69 -19.06 1.89
C GLN A 85 -8.56 -19.52 3.07
N GLU A 86 -8.36 -20.76 3.53
CA GLU A 86 -9.13 -21.36 4.63
C GLU A 86 -8.66 -20.87 6.01
N ALA A 87 -7.44 -20.35 6.13
CA ALA A 87 -6.90 -19.89 7.40
C ALA A 87 -7.69 -18.70 7.99
N TYR A 88 -8.03 -18.80 9.27
CA TYR A 88 -8.65 -17.71 10.02
C TYR A 88 -7.73 -16.49 10.12
N ASP A 89 -6.48 -16.70 10.56
CA ASP A 89 -5.44 -15.66 10.55
C ASP A 89 -4.41 -15.96 9.45
N LYS A 90 -4.46 -15.14 8.39
CA LYS A 90 -3.56 -15.23 7.24
C LYS A 90 -2.09 -15.11 7.62
N PHE A 91 -1.78 -14.25 8.58
CA PHE A 91 -0.40 -14.02 9.00
C PHE A 91 0.14 -15.16 9.85
N VAL A 92 -0.67 -15.75 10.73
CA VAL A 92 -0.27 -16.96 11.47
C VAL A 92 -0.01 -18.10 10.49
N TYR A 93 -0.85 -18.25 9.46
CA TYR A 93 -0.63 -19.22 8.40
C TYR A 93 0.69 -18.96 7.65
N MET A 94 0.93 -17.72 7.24
CA MET A 94 2.19 -17.30 6.59
C MET A 94 3.41 -17.59 7.47
N ARG A 95 3.36 -17.27 8.77
CA ARG A 95 4.45 -17.58 9.72
C ARG A 95 4.75 -19.07 9.81
N LYS A 96 3.72 -19.92 9.77
CA LYS A 96 3.89 -21.37 9.85
C LYS A 96 4.42 -21.99 8.55
N ASN A 97 3.95 -21.51 7.41
CA ASN A 97 4.16 -22.16 6.10
C ASN A 97 5.16 -21.44 5.20
N GLY A 98 5.64 -20.26 5.61
CA GLY A 98 6.53 -19.41 4.85
C GLY A 98 5.85 -18.65 3.72
N VAL A 99 6.52 -17.61 3.26
CA VAL A 99 6.07 -16.67 2.24
C VAL A 99 7.22 -16.38 1.29
N ASP A 100 6.93 -16.27 0.00
CA ASP A 100 7.84 -15.73 -1.01
C ASP A 100 7.45 -14.30 -1.41
N CYS A 101 8.31 -13.65 -2.21
CA CYS A 101 8.10 -12.28 -2.67
C CYS A 101 6.74 -12.04 -3.34
N THR A 102 6.25 -12.99 -4.13
CA THR A 102 4.99 -12.83 -4.87
C THR A 102 3.75 -12.97 -4.00
N ARG A 103 3.81 -13.83 -2.98
CA ARG A 103 2.76 -14.01 -1.98
C ARG A 103 2.72 -12.87 -0.98
N LEU A 104 3.88 -12.32 -0.62
CA LEU A 104 3.95 -11.08 0.15
C LEU A 104 3.27 -9.92 -0.60
N LEU A 105 3.57 -9.75 -1.90
CA LEU A 105 2.90 -8.74 -2.73
C LEU A 105 1.39 -8.98 -2.78
N ARG A 106 0.96 -10.23 -3.01
CA ARG A 106 -0.47 -10.56 -2.97
C ARG A 106 -1.09 -10.17 -1.62
N TYR A 107 -0.46 -10.51 -0.50
CA TYR A 107 -0.96 -10.16 0.83
C TYR A 107 -1.08 -8.63 1.01
N LEU A 108 -0.05 -7.88 0.66
CA LEU A 108 -0.05 -6.42 0.73
C LEU A 108 -1.17 -5.81 -0.12
N PHE A 109 -1.21 -6.12 -1.42
CA PHE A 109 -2.16 -5.47 -2.32
C PHE A 109 -3.60 -5.96 -2.15
N LEU A 110 -3.82 -7.27 -2.03
CA LEU A 110 -5.16 -7.84 -1.99
C LEU A 110 -5.76 -7.84 -0.58
N ASN A 111 -4.99 -8.24 0.44
CA ASN A 111 -5.52 -8.44 1.79
C ASN A 111 -5.41 -7.21 2.67
N MET A 112 -4.31 -6.46 2.58
CA MET A 112 -4.10 -5.28 3.42
C MET A 112 -4.66 -4.01 2.78
N LEU A 113 -4.49 -3.83 1.47
CA LEU A 113 -4.94 -2.65 0.74
C LEU A 113 -6.30 -2.81 0.04
N HIS A 114 -6.82 -4.04 -0.05
CA HIS A 114 -8.06 -4.34 -0.77
C HIS A 114 -8.08 -3.87 -2.23
N LEU A 115 -6.91 -3.88 -2.87
CA LEU A 115 -6.75 -3.56 -4.29
C LEU A 115 -6.89 -4.83 -5.13
N PRO A 116 -7.48 -4.72 -6.33
CA PRO A 116 -7.61 -5.88 -7.19
C PRO A 116 -6.24 -6.33 -7.71
N TYR A 117 -6.03 -7.63 -7.70
CA TYR A 117 -4.76 -8.26 -8.05
C TYR A 117 -5.04 -9.35 -9.09
N ASN A 118 -4.70 -9.11 -10.36
CA ASN A 118 -5.16 -9.93 -11.48
C ASN A 118 -4.23 -11.11 -11.77
N SER A 119 -4.22 -12.12 -10.91
CA SER A 119 -3.55 -13.39 -11.25
C SER A 119 -4.31 -14.14 -12.35
N ASN A 120 -3.60 -15.04 -13.07
CA ASN A 120 -4.23 -15.98 -14.00
C ASN A 120 -5.22 -16.94 -13.30
N PHE A 121 -4.98 -17.22 -12.02
CA PHE A 121 -5.81 -18.08 -11.21
C PHE A 121 -6.37 -17.30 -10.02
N PRO A 122 -7.68 -17.38 -9.75
CA PRO A 122 -8.28 -16.69 -8.61
C PRO A 122 -7.55 -17.03 -7.32
N ASN A 123 -7.21 -15.99 -6.55
CA ASN A 123 -6.54 -16.10 -5.26
C ASN A 123 -5.10 -16.64 -5.27
N GLU A 124 -4.46 -16.78 -6.43
CA GLU A 124 -3.03 -17.11 -6.54
C GLU A 124 -2.17 -15.85 -6.67
N PRO A 125 -0.87 -15.91 -6.33
CA PRO A 125 0.06 -14.81 -6.60
C PRO A 125 0.34 -14.64 -8.11
N ILE A 126 0.75 -13.44 -8.51
CA ILE A 126 1.36 -13.19 -9.81
C ILE A 126 2.82 -13.61 -9.69
N ILE A 127 3.26 -14.56 -10.51
CA ILE A 127 4.63 -15.09 -10.45
C ILE A 127 5.67 -14.00 -10.73
N SER A 128 6.86 -14.10 -10.12
CA SER A 128 7.89 -13.05 -10.16
C SER A 128 8.38 -12.74 -11.58
N ASN A 129 8.48 -13.77 -12.42
CA ASN A 129 8.82 -13.64 -13.83
C ASN A 129 7.85 -12.74 -14.60
N THR A 130 6.56 -12.73 -14.23
CA THR A 130 5.58 -11.81 -14.84
C THR A 130 5.93 -10.35 -14.55
N PHE A 131 6.46 -10.05 -13.36
CA PHE A 131 6.91 -8.69 -13.04
C PHE A 131 8.25 -8.33 -13.69
N ALA A 132 9.13 -9.31 -13.94
CA ALA A 132 10.49 -9.06 -14.39
C ALA A 132 10.69 -9.07 -15.92
N TYR A 133 9.80 -9.75 -16.67
CA TYR A 133 9.91 -9.89 -18.12
C TYR A 133 8.87 -9.06 -18.87
N ASP A 134 9.36 -8.41 -19.93
CA ASP A 134 8.59 -7.55 -20.83
C ASP A 134 7.95 -8.39 -21.94
N SER A 135 7.11 -9.36 -21.57
CA SER A 135 6.43 -10.24 -22.55
C SER A 135 4.93 -10.01 -22.57
N ASN A 136 4.32 -10.18 -23.75
CA ASN A 136 2.91 -9.87 -24.01
C ASN A 136 1.93 -10.64 -23.10
N SER A 137 2.28 -11.84 -22.63
CA SER A 137 1.45 -12.63 -21.71
C SER A 137 1.43 -12.07 -20.28
N GLY A 138 2.41 -11.22 -19.90
CA GLY A 138 2.44 -10.55 -18.60
C GLY A 138 1.50 -9.34 -18.50
N HIS A 139 1.09 -8.75 -19.63
CA HIS A 139 0.24 -7.55 -19.63
C HIS A 139 -1.16 -7.79 -19.07
N THR A 140 -1.74 -8.98 -19.25
CA THR A 140 -3.08 -9.27 -18.73
C THR A 140 -3.04 -9.34 -17.21
N GLN A 141 -2.08 -10.05 -16.63
CA GLN A 141 -1.94 -10.16 -15.17
C GLN A 141 -1.62 -8.81 -14.51
N LEU A 142 -0.92 -7.94 -15.24
CA LEU A 142 -0.52 -6.62 -14.79
C LEU A 142 -1.45 -5.49 -15.24
N LYS A 143 -2.69 -5.80 -15.65
CA LYS A 143 -3.65 -4.81 -16.19
C LYS A 143 -3.98 -3.65 -15.23
N TYR A 144 -3.86 -3.86 -13.92
CA TYR A 144 -4.06 -2.83 -12.90
C TYR A 144 -2.79 -2.06 -12.54
N PHE A 145 -1.67 -2.44 -13.13
CA PHE A 145 -0.38 -1.80 -12.95
C PHE A 145 -0.02 -0.97 -14.19
N THR A 146 0.82 0.02 -13.97
CA THR A 146 1.45 0.83 -15.00
C THR A 146 2.95 0.70 -14.81
N ARG A 147 3.68 0.57 -15.91
CA ARG A 147 5.14 0.45 -15.85
C ARG A 147 5.77 1.78 -15.45
N LEU A 148 6.82 1.73 -14.62
CA LEU A 148 7.64 2.88 -14.30
C LEU A 148 8.67 3.14 -15.41
N PRO A 149 8.86 4.41 -15.83
CA PRO A 149 9.94 4.75 -16.75
C PRO A 149 11.30 4.59 -16.06
N LYS A 150 12.30 4.12 -16.82
CA LYS A 150 13.69 4.12 -16.37
C LYS A 150 14.27 5.52 -16.42
N VAL A 151 15.10 5.85 -15.43
CA VAL A 151 15.84 7.12 -15.30
C VAL A 151 17.27 6.80 -14.90
N ASN A 152 18.26 7.22 -15.71
CA ASN A 152 19.70 7.07 -15.41
C ASN A 152 20.10 5.65 -14.98
N ASN A 153 19.74 4.64 -15.77
CA ASN A 153 19.97 3.22 -15.50
C ASN A 153 19.33 2.67 -14.21
N GLY A 154 18.31 3.35 -13.69
CA GLY A 154 17.50 2.88 -12.56
C GLY A 154 16.04 3.31 -12.69
N PHE A 155 15.33 3.29 -11.58
CA PHE A 155 13.95 3.74 -11.44
C PHE A 155 13.87 4.80 -10.35
N LYS A 156 12.95 5.75 -10.51
CA LYS A 156 12.59 6.69 -9.44
C LYS A 156 11.21 6.29 -8.88
N PRO A 157 11.15 5.27 -8.00
CA PRO A 157 9.88 4.79 -7.47
C PRO A 157 9.25 5.79 -6.50
N GLN A 158 7.99 5.54 -6.19
CA GLN A 158 7.30 6.09 -5.03
C GLN A 158 6.92 4.94 -4.07
N THR A 159 6.47 5.30 -2.86
CA THR A 159 5.95 4.33 -1.89
C THR A 159 4.83 3.46 -2.51
N GLY A 160 4.94 2.15 -2.32
CA GLY A 160 4.06 1.13 -2.86
C GLY A 160 4.35 0.70 -4.29
N ASP A 161 5.35 1.28 -4.96
CA ASP A 161 5.81 0.75 -6.24
C ASP A 161 6.51 -0.61 -6.05
N ILE A 162 6.41 -1.47 -7.06
CA ILE A 162 7.09 -2.76 -7.10
C ILE A 162 8.31 -2.63 -8.01
N LEU A 163 9.47 -3.06 -7.53
CA LEU A 163 10.66 -3.21 -8.36
C LEU A 163 10.99 -4.70 -8.51
N ALA A 164 11.35 -5.09 -9.73
CA ALA A 164 11.50 -6.51 -10.09
C ALA A 164 12.77 -6.75 -10.91
N PHE A 165 13.35 -7.92 -10.71
CA PHE A 165 14.37 -8.53 -11.57
C PHE A 165 14.07 -10.04 -11.68
N PRO A 166 14.62 -10.75 -12.68
CA PRO A 166 14.35 -12.18 -12.83
C PRO A 166 14.59 -12.95 -11.53
N GLY A 167 13.52 -13.58 -11.02
CA GLY A 167 13.56 -14.37 -9.78
C GLY A 167 13.13 -13.66 -8.50
N HIS A 168 12.97 -12.32 -8.46
CA HIS A 168 12.59 -11.61 -7.23
C HIS A 168 11.85 -10.29 -7.46
N THR A 169 11.07 -9.88 -6.46
CA THR A 169 10.35 -8.61 -6.44
C THR A 169 10.35 -8.00 -5.04
N ILE A 170 10.39 -6.68 -4.95
CA ILE A 170 10.29 -5.92 -3.71
C ILE A 170 9.18 -4.88 -3.82
N ALA A 171 8.60 -4.47 -2.69
CA ALA A 171 7.70 -3.32 -2.64
C ALA A 171 8.39 -2.15 -1.90
N VAL A 172 8.46 -1.00 -2.56
CA VAL A 172 9.17 0.19 -2.07
C VAL A 172 8.38 0.81 -0.92
N LEU A 173 9.05 1.01 0.22
CA LEU A 173 8.45 1.59 1.42
C LEU A 173 8.82 3.06 1.55
N ASP A 174 10.13 3.34 1.63
CA ASP A 174 10.68 4.68 1.64
C ASP A 174 11.63 4.83 0.44
N PRO A 175 11.16 5.46 -0.66
CA PRO A 175 11.97 5.60 -1.86
C PRO A 175 13.20 6.48 -1.64
N LYS A 176 13.13 7.50 -0.75
CA LYS A 176 14.22 8.45 -0.51
C LYS A 176 15.36 7.78 0.28
N ASN A 177 15.01 7.00 1.29
CA ASN A 177 15.96 6.32 2.16
C ASN A 177 16.32 4.90 1.70
N CYS A 178 15.88 4.51 0.51
CA CYS A 178 16.19 3.23 -0.11
C CYS A 178 15.68 2.02 0.69
N ILE A 179 14.48 2.14 1.27
CA ILE A 179 13.87 1.12 2.13
C ILE A 179 12.69 0.47 1.40
N ALA A 180 12.62 -0.86 1.49
CA ALA A 180 11.58 -1.69 0.93
C ALA A 180 11.07 -2.69 1.97
N ILE A 181 9.88 -3.23 1.72
CA ILE A 181 9.43 -4.48 2.32
C ILE A 181 9.61 -5.59 1.30
N GLN A 182 10.18 -6.71 1.72
CA GLN A 182 10.45 -7.84 0.84
C GLN A 182 10.30 -9.19 1.55
N SER A 183 10.36 -10.24 0.74
CA SER A 183 10.43 -11.61 1.21
C SER A 183 11.53 -12.36 0.47
N SER A 184 12.56 -12.81 1.19
CA SER A 184 13.80 -13.35 0.63
C SER A 184 14.34 -14.50 1.47
N ILE A 185 15.15 -15.38 0.87
CA ILE A 185 15.88 -16.45 1.58
C ILE A 185 16.89 -15.90 2.59
N TRP A 186 17.32 -14.64 2.40
CA TRP A 186 18.35 -13.98 3.17
C TRP A 186 17.98 -12.53 3.47
N LEU A 187 18.52 -12.00 4.56
CA LEU A 187 18.40 -10.59 4.95
C LEU A 187 19.77 -10.05 5.36
N CYS A 188 20.01 -8.76 5.19
CA CYS A 188 21.21 -8.12 5.73
C CYS A 188 20.97 -7.61 7.16
N LYS A 189 21.78 -8.08 8.12
CA LYS A 189 21.73 -7.66 9.53
C LYS A 189 22.53 -6.42 9.80
N LYS A 190 23.69 -6.28 9.14
CA LYS A 190 24.61 -5.17 9.38
C LYS A 190 25.18 -4.67 8.06
N ILE A 191 25.07 -3.36 7.86
CA ILE A 191 25.64 -2.65 6.72
C ILE A 191 26.83 -1.82 7.19
N GLU A 192 27.99 -2.01 6.55
CA GLU A 192 29.19 -1.19 6.76
C GLU A 192 29.76 -0.76 5.41
N ASN A 193 30.09 0.53 5.27
CA ASN A 193 30.66 1.10 4.04
C ASN A 193 29.89 0.78 2.75
N GLY A 194 28.58 0.60 2.88
CA GLY A 194 27.70 0.25 1.76
C GLY A 194 27.69 -1.22 1.36
N PHE A 195 28.21 -2.11 2.21
CA PHE A 195 28.19 -3.55 2.01
C PHE A 195 27.49 -4.25 3.16
N CYS A 196 26.85 -5.38 2.86
CA CYS A 196 26.35 -6.26 3.89
C CYS A 196 27.51 -7.06 4.50
N VAL A 197 27.78 -6.86 5.79
CA VAL A 197 28.87 -7.53 6.52
C VAL A 197 28.38 -8.62 7.47
N ASP A 198 27.08 -8.65 7.76
CA ASP A 198 26.43 -9.71 8.53
C ASP A 198 25.05 -10.00 7.92
N SER A 199 24.72 -11.28 7.75
CA SER A 199 23.50 -11.73 7.07
C SER A 199 22.82 -12.88 7.80
N GLU A 200 21.50 -12.96 7.66
CA GLU A 200 20.68 -14.04 8.23
C GLU A 200 19.93 -14.79 7.15
N TYR A 201 19.70 -16.09 7.37
CA TYR A 201 18.98 -16.97 6.46
C TYR A 201 17.83 -17.70 7.18
N GLY A 202 16.83 -18.13 6.43
CA GLY A 202 15.79 -19.03 6.94
C GLY A 202 14.63 -18.30 7.63
N LYS A 203 14.35 -18.63 8.91
CA LYS A 203 13.09 -18.24 9.59
C LYS A 203 12.93 -16.74 9.82
N SER A 204 14.03 -16.03 9.95
CA SER A 204 14.12 -14.60 10.20
C SER A 204 14.20 -13.75 8.92
N ALA A 205 14.52 -14.36 7.77
CA ALA A 205 14.72 -13.64 6.49
C ALA A 205 13.47 -13.54 5.61
N GLY A 206 12.48 -14.38 5.85
CA GLY A 206 11.39 -14.60 4.90
C GLY A 206 10.46 -13.44 4.66
N VAL A 207 10.19 -12.57 5.63
CA VAL A 207 9.58 -11.26 5.39
C VAL A 207 10.33 -10.25 6.24
N SER A 208 10.79 -9.16 5.63
CA SER A 208 11.62 -8.18 6.30
C SER A 208 11.43 -6.77 5.73
N ILE A 209 11.72 -5.78 6.58
CA ILE A 209 12.01 -4.42 6.14
C ILE A 209 13.50 -4.38 5.80
N TYR A 210 13.80 -3.98 4.57
CA TYR A 210 15.15 -4.04 4.00
C TYR A 210 15.56 -2.68 3.50
N ARG A 211 16.76 -2.25 3.89
CA ARG A 211 17.43 -1.05 3.36
C ARG A 211 18.58 -1.50 2.47
N LEU A 212 18.67 -0.90 1.29
CA LEU A 212 19.81 -1.14 0.40
C LEU A 212 21.07 -0.57 1.04
N ALA A 213 22.14 -1.35 1.01
CA ALA A 213 23.40 -1.00 1.64
C ALA A 213 24.13 0.10 0.88
N SER A 214 24.21 0.00 -0.45
CA SER A 214 25.11 0.85 -1.23
C SER A 214 24.42 1.98 -1.99
N GLU A 215 25.04 3.18 -1.96
CA GLU A 215 24.70 4.26 -2.89
C GLU A 215 24.84 3.87 -4.37
N ARG A 216 25.64 2.84 -4.66
CA ARG A 216 25.74 2.27 -6.02
C ARG A 216 24.38 1.83 -6.54
N PHE A 217 23.58 1.22 -5.67
CA PHE A 217 22.30 0.60 -6.01
C PHE A 217 21.11 1.51 -5.71
N CYS A 218 21.24 2.44 -4.76
CA CYS A 218 20.26 3.48 -4.57
C CYS A 218 20.87 4.80 -4.10
N LYS A 219 20.71 5.85 -4.91
CA LYS A 219 21.20 7.20 -4.60
C LYS A 219 20.17 8.24 -4.99
N ASN A 220 19.87 9.17 -4.08
CA ASN A 220 18.91 10.26 -4.29
C ASN A 220 17.53 9.74 -4.78
N GLY A 221 17.10 8.59 -4.26
CA GLY A 221 15.85 7.92 -4.64
C GLY A 221 15.83 7.31 -6.04
N ILE A 222 16.99 7.13 -6.69
CA ILE A 222 17.13 6.37 -7.94
C ILE A 222 17.62 4.97 -7.60
N TRP A 223 16.79 3.96 -7.84
CA TRP A 223 17.01 2.56 -7.53
C TRP A 223 17.46 1.78 -8.77
N LYS A 224 18.64 1.18 -8.73
CA LYS A 224 19.25 0.46 -9.87
C LYS A 224 19.18 -1.06 -9.72
N GLY A 225 19.32 -1.57 -8.50
CA GLY A 225 19.37 -2.99 -8.20
C GLY A 225 19.33 -3.28 -6.71
N MET A 226 19.51 -4.53 -6.32
CA MET A 226 19.80 -4.94 -4.94
C MET A 226 21.30 -4.82 -4.66
N ASP A 227 21.76 -5.20 -3.46
CA ASP A 227 23.18 -5.17 -3.06
C ASP A 227 24.06 -6.24 -3.76
N ASN A 228 23.91 -6.40 -5.09
CA ASN A 228 24.66 -7.31 -5.96
C ASN A 228 24.58 -6.80 -7.42
N GLU A 229 25.73 -6.74 -8.10
CA GLU A 229 25.83 -6.23 -9.48
C GLU A 229 25.01 -7.00 -10.51
N ASN A 230 24.73 -8.27 -10.24
CA ASN A 230 23.95 -9.15 -11.11
C ASN A 230 22.44 -9.03 -10.86
N LEU A 231 22.03 -8.34 -9.79
CA LEU A 231 20.63 -8.22 -9.35
C LEU A 231 20.07 -6.82 -9.62
N ASN A 232 20.22 -6.35 -10.87
CA ASN A 232 19.68 -5.06 -11.30
C ASN A 232 18.19 -5.15 -11.58
N PHE A 233 17.43 -4.13 -11.15
CA PHE A 233 16.00 -4.05 -11.46
C PHE A 233 15.81 -3.90 -12.97
N THR A 234 15.05 -4.83 -13.54
CA THR A 234 14.74 -4.82 -14.97
C THR A 234 13.47 -4.02 -15.25
N VAL A 235 12.51 -4.06 -14.32
CA VAL A 235 11.19 -3.43 -14.47
C VAL A 235 10.71 -2.87 -13.13
N GLY A 236 9.97 -1.76 -13.19
CA GLY A 236 9.21 -1.22 -12.07
C GLY A 236 7.72 -1.12 -12.43
N TRP A 237 6.86 -1.32 -11.44
CA TRP A 237 5.40 -1.32 -11.59
C TRP A 237 4.74 -0.47 -10.52
N ARG A 238 3.69 0.22 -10.92
CA ARG A 238 2.84 1.00 -10.03
C ARG A 238 1.40 0.58 -10.17
N HIS A 239 0.75 0.21 -9.08
CA HIS A 239 -0.67 -0.03 -9.12
C HIS A 239 -1.40 1.30 -9.40
N ARG A 240 -2.33 1.33 -10.36
CA ARG A 240 -2.99 2.57 -10.84
C ARG A 240 -3.72 3.37 -9.75
N ALA A 241 -4.18 2.67 -8.71
CA ALA A 241 -4.75 3.30 -7.50
C ALA A 241 -3.77 4.26 -6.80
N PHE A 242 -2.46 4.01 -6.86
CA PHE A 242 -1.43 4.85 -6.24
C PHE A 242 -1.20 6.17 -6.96
N ASP A 243 -1.77 6.37 -8.14
CA ASP A 243 -1.65 7.60 -8.93
C ASP A 243 -2.92 8.42 -9.00
N THR A 244 -3.99 7.99 -8.33
CA THR A 244 -5.30 8.60 -8.41
C THR A 244 -5.79 8.87 -7.00
N TRP A 245 -6.13 10.11 -6.62
CA TRP A 245 -6.73 10.44 -5.32
C TRP A 245 -7.27 11.86 -5.26
N ILE A 246 -8.15 12.13 -4.29
CA ILE A 246 -8.64 13.48 -3.93
C ILE A 246 -7.77 14.00 -2.79
N ILE A 247 -7.28 15.24 -2.92
CA ILE A 247 -6.55 15.95 -1.87
C ILE A 247 -7.44 16.98 -1.16
N GLU A 248 -8.32 17.67 -1.89
CA GLU A 248 -9.23 18.66 -1.31
C GLU A 248 -10.64 18.49 -1.90
N MET A 249 -11.64 18.64 -1.04
CA MET A 249 -13.06 18.70 -1.39
C MET A 249 -13.80 19.55 -0.37
N PRO A 250 -14.98 20.10 -0.68
CA PRO A 250 -15.73 20.87 0.31
C PRO A 250 -16.28 19.96 1.40
N ASP A 251 -16.26 20.44 2.66
CA ASP A 251 -16.84 19.73 3.80
C ASP A 251 -18.36 19.52 3.65
N LYS A 252 -19.03 20.48 3.01
CA LYS A 252 -20.48 20.49 2.78
C LYS A 252 -20.77 20.76 1.31
N ALA A 253 -21.75 20.04 0.76
CA ALA A 253 -22.27 20.31 -0.57
C ALA A 253 -23.78 20.09 -0.64
N ILE A 254 -24.42 20.76 -1.60
CA ILE A 254 -25.87 20.70 -1.78
C ILE A 254 -26.19 19.74 -2.92
N LYS A 255 -27.23 18.91 -2.79
CA LYS A 255 -27.71 18.06 -3.89
C LYS A 255 -28.03 18.90 -5.14
N ASN A 256 -27.71 18.35 -6.32
CA ASN A 256 -27.82 19.02 -7.62
C ASN A 256 -27.02 20.31 -7.78
N SER A 257 -26.08 20.60 -6.86
CA SER A 257 -25.14 21.71 -7.02
C SER A 257 -23.83 21.24 -7.64
N ARG A 258 -23.09 22.19 -8.23
CA ARG A 258 -21.74 21.94 -8.72
C ARG A 258 -20.76 22.07 -7.55
N VAL A 259 -19.83 21.12 -7.45
CA VAL A 259 -18.69 21.18 -6.54
C VAL A 259 -17.38 21.13 -7.30
N THR A 260 -16.33 21.60 -6.64
CA THR A 260 -14.96 21.51 -7.12
C THR A 260 -14.20 20.53 -6.23
N LEU A 261 -13.40 19.67 -6.85
CA LEU A 261 -12.46 18.79 -6.16
C LEU A 261 -11.05 19.08 -6.67
N VAL A 262 -10.06 18.88 -5.82
CA VAL A 262 -8.64 18.90 -6.20
C VAL A 262 -8.05 17.52 -5.92
N GLY A 263 -7.17 17.05 -6.80
CA GLY A 263 -6.54 15.74 -6.64
C GLY A 263 -5.59 15.37 -7.76
N LYS A 264 -4.97 14.18 -7.69
CA LYS A 264 -4.10 13.65 -8.75
C LYS A 264 -4.88 12.69 -9.64
N ASN A 265 -4.71 12.82 -10.97
CA ASN A 265 -5.32 11.96 -11.99
C ASN A 265 -6.84 11.77 -11.83
N ILE A 266 -7.55 12.82 -11.40
CA ILE A 266 -9.00 12.82 -11.19
C ILE A 266 -9.79 13.38 -12.37
N SER A 267 -9.12 13.97 -13.36
CA SER A 267 -9.75 14.51 -14.57
C SER A 267 -10.38 13.41 -15.44
N GLY A 268 -11.64 13.60 -15.82
CA GLY A 268 -12.38 12.66 -16.67
C GLY A 268 -12.69 11.32 -15.99
N LYS A 269 -12.34 11.15 -14.72
CA LYS A 269 -12.63 9.97 -13.89
C LYS A 269 -14.06 10.02 -13.35
N TYR A 270 -14.49 8.90 -12.78
CA TYR A 270 -15.82 8.71 -12.23
C TYR A 270 -15.78 8.73 -10.71
N ILE A 271 -16.71 9.44 -10.09
CA ILE A 271 -16.93 9.51 -8.64
C ILE A 271 -18.25 8.84 -8.30
N TYR A 272 -18.22 7.87 -7.39
CA TYR A 272 -19.42 7.32 -6.79
C TYR A 272 -19.72 8.04 -5.48
N PHE A 273 -20.93 8.58 -5.38
CA PHE A 273 -21.45 9.14 -4.14
C PHE A 273 -22.16 8.07 -3.34
N THR A 274 -22.02 8.12 -2.02
CA THR A 274 -22.85 7.30 -1.13
C THR A 274 -24.34 7.54 -1.45
N GLY A 275 -25.12 6.47 -1.60
CA GLY A 275 -26.55 6.55 -1.96
C GLY A 275 -26.88 6.70 -3.44
N SER A 276 -25.95 7.16 -4.28
CA SER A 276 -26.18 7.29 -5.73
C SER A 276 -25.97 5.96 -6.45
N LYS A 277 -26.89 5.61 -7.35
CA LYS A 277 -26.76 4.42 -8.21
C LYS A 277 -25.81 4.61 -9.39
N GLN A 278 -25.59 5.86 -9.80
CA GLN A 278 -24.79 6.20 -10.98
C GLN A 278 -23.56 7.02 -10.57
N PRO A 279 -22.38 6.68 -11.11
CA PRO A 279 -21.21 7.51 -10.89
C PRO A 279 -21.29 8.80 -11.72
N VAL A 280 -20.62 9.84 -11.24
CA VAL A 280 -20.55 11.13 -11.92
C VAL A 280 -19.16 11.33 -12.49
N ARG A 281 -19.08 11.69 -13.78
CA ARG A 281 -17.82 11.99 -14.45
C ARG A 281 -17.35 13.40 -14.11
N THR A 282 -16.09 13.54 -13.73
CA THR A 282 -15.46 14.83 -13.46
C THR A 282 -15.11 15.57 -14.75
N LYS A 283 -15.09 16.90 -14.69
CA LYS A 283 -14.66 17.78 -15.79
C LYS A 283 -13.47 18.60 -15.35
N LEU A 284 -12.40 18.59 -16.15
CA LEU A 284 -11.21 19.39 -15.87
C LEU A 284 -11.54 20.88 -15.87
N LEU A 285 -11.12 21.59 -14.82
CA LEU A 285 -11.05 23.04 -14.82
C LEU A 285 -9.63 23.52 -15.08
N LYS A 286 -8.65 22.97 -14.34
CA LYS A 286 -7.26 23.42 -14.38
C LYS A 286 -6.32 22.31 -13.96
N THR A 287 -5.13 22.29 -14.54
CA THR A 287 -3.99 21.50 -14.08
C THR A 287 -2.94 22.44 -13.47
N MET A 288 -2.48 22.14 -12.28
CA MET A 288 -1.42 22.88 -11.59
C MET A 288 -0.04 22.41 -12.03
N ARG A 289 1.00 23.23 -11.82
CA ARG A 289 2.40 22.87 -12.11
C ARG A 289 2.86 21.61 -11.38
N THR A 290 2.28 21.33 -10.21
CA THR A 290 2.52 20.11 -9.42
C THR A 290 1.92 18.84 -10.04
N GLY A 291 1.15 18.96 -11.13
CA GLY A 291 0.41 17.85 -11.74
C GLY A 291 -0.94 17.57 -11.08
N LEU A 292 -1.28 18.27 -10.00
CA LEU A 292 -2.62 18.22 -9.40
C LEU A 292 -3.66 18.85 -10.33
N GLN A 293 -4.86 18.32 -10.29
CA GLN A 293 -5.99 18.70 -11.15
C GLN A 293 -7.11 19.24 -10.29
N THR A 294 -7.64 20.38 -10.69
CA THR A 294 -8.90 20.92 -10.20
C THR A 294 -9.99 20.49 -11.17
N VAL A 295 -11.02 19.82 -10.67
CA VAL A 295 -12.14 19.32 -11.47
C VAL A 295 -13.47 19.74 -10.89
N THR A 296 -14.50 19.77 -11.73
CA THR A 296 -15.88 19.98 -11.29
C THR A 296 -16.77 18.80 -11.61
N LEU A 297 -17.82 18.65 -10.82
CA LEU A 297 -18.91 17.73 -11.07
C LEU A 297 -20.18 18.20 -10.35
N ASN A 298 -21.33 17.64 -10.73
CA ASN A 298 -22.59 17.90 -10.05
C ASN A 298 -22.87 16.80 -9.02
N ILE A 299 -23.30 17.18 -7.83
CA ILE A 299 -23.75 16.25 -6.80
C ILE A 299 -25.08 15.60 -7.26
N PRO A 300 -25.20 14.26 -7.29
CA PRO A 300 -26.45 13.59 -7.62
C PRO A 300 -27.60 13.97 -6.68
N LYS A 301 -28.84 13.91 -7.19
CA LYS A 301 -30.05 14.18 -6.40
C LYS A 301 -30.28 13.19 -5.24
N ASP A 302 -29.76 11.98 -5.38
CA ASP A 302 -29.88 10.84 -4.46
C ASP A 302 -28.62 10.63 -3.62
N ALA A 303 -27.62 11.50 -3.75
CA ALA A 303 -26.40 11.43 -2.94
C ALA A 303 -26.71 11.68 -1.45
N LYS A 304 -25.99 10.95 -0.60
CA LYS A 304 -25.98 11.06 0.86
C LYS A 304 -24.57 11.41 1.34
N SER A 305 -24.49 11.93 2.57
CA SER A 305 -23.22 12.16 3.25
C SER A 305 -22.41 10.87 3.37
N GLY A 306 -21.10 10.96 3.20
CA GLY A 306 -20.21 9.81 3.27
C GLY A 306 -18.91 10.04 2.52
N TYR A 307 -18.13 8.97 2.36
CA TYR A 307 -16.93 9.00 1.55
C TYR A 307 -17.25 8.96 0.06
N LEU A 308 -16.38 9.57 -0.72
CA LEU A 308 -16.41 9.49 -2.18
C LEU A 308 -15.56 8.31 -2.62
N LYS A 309 -16.08 7.49 -3.54
CA LYS A 309 -15.28 6.44 -4.18
C LYS A 309 -14.86 6.89 -5.57
N LEU A 310 -13.56 7.08 -5.76
CA LEU A 310 -12.96 7.58 -6.99
C LEU A 310 -12.45 6.40 -7.83
N TYR A 311 -12.98 6.26 -9.04
CA TYR A 311 -12.58 5.24 -10.00
C TYR A 311 -11.20 5.56 -10.59
N TRP A 312 -10.23 4.66 -10.40
CA TRP A 312 -8.87 4.81 -10.92
C TRP A 312 -8.65 4.11 -12.27
N GLY A 313 -9.55 3.22 -12.68
CA GLY A 313 -9.44 2.42 -13.90
C GLY A 313 -9.56 3.20 -15.23
N THR A 314 -9.61 2.44 -16.31
CA THR A 314 -9.82 2.91 -17.69
C THR A 314 -11.02 2.18 -18.29
N GLY A 315 -11.88 2.88 -19.02
CA GLY A 315 -13.07 2.30 -19.65
C GLY A 315 -14.33 2.41 -18.78
N LYS A 316 -15.15 1.35 -18.77
CA LYS A 316 -16.43 1.33 -18.04
C LYS A 316 -16.18 1.40 -16.53
N PRO A 317 -16.84 2.31 -15.79
CA PRO A 317 -16.60 2.48 -14.37
C PRO A 317 -17.13 1.26 -13.60
N GLN A 318 -16.27 0.75 -12.71
CA GLN A 318 -16.48 -0.44 -11.89
C GLN A 318 -16.14 -0.08 -10.44
N ILE A 319 -17.01 -0.42 -9.49
CA ILE A 319 -16.88 0.04 -8.09
C ILE A 319 -15.70 -0.63 -7.39
N GLU A 320 -15.36 -1.85 -7.79
CA GLU A 320 -14.18 -2.61 -7.35
C GLU A 320 -12.85 -1.93 -7.75
N ASN A 321 -12.89 -1.05 -8.75
CA ASN A 321 -11.74 -0.29 -9.23
C ASN A 321 -11.78 1.15 -8.70
N THR A 322 -12.15 1.31 -7.44
CA THR A 322 -12.20 2.60 -6.76
C THR A 322 -11.25 2.65 -5.58
N ILE A 323 -10.93 3.87 -5.16
CA ILE A 323 -10.34 4.17 -3.86
C ILE A 323 -11.25 5.15 -3.14
N GLU A 324 -11.22 5.10 -1.81
CA GLU A 324 -12.02 5.99 -0.98
C GLU A 324 -11.30 7.33 -0.73
N SER A 325 -12.06 8.42 -0.63
CA SER A 325 -11.55 9.72 -0.18
C SER A 325 -11.06 9.63 1.26
N ALA A 326 -10.10 10.48 1.64
CA ALA A 326 -9.61 10.53 3.02
C ALA A 326 -10.68 11.03 4.00
N GLU A 327 -11.54 11.93 3.54
CA GLU A 327 -12.56 12.58 4.35
C GLU A 327 -13.97 12.25 3.84
N LYS A 328 -14.97 12.54 4.67
CA LYS A 328 -16.39 12.46 4.31
C LYS A 328 -16.88 13.82 3.84
N ILE A 329 -17.74 13.84 2.83
CA ILE A 329 -18.51 15.02 2.46
C ILE A 329 -19.89 14.98 3.11
N ILE A 330 -20.35 16.11 3.64
CA ILE A 330 -21.71 16.28 4.13
C ILE A 330 -22.59 16.76 2.97
N ILE A 331 -23.62 15.98 2.64
CA ILE A 331 -24.56 16.29 1.56
C ILE A 331 -25.89 16.77 2.15
N LEU A 332 -26.24 18.02 1.86
CA LEU A 332 -27.45 18.69 2.35
C LEU A 332 -28.53 18.74 1.28
N ASP A 333 -29.79 18.70 1.71
CA ASP A 333 -30.92 19.11 0.88
C ASP A 333 -30.94 20.64 0.71
N LYS A 334 -31.46 21.12 -0.43
CA LYS A 334 -31.56 22.57 -0.72
C LYS A 334 -32.29 23.38 0.37
N LYS A 335 -33.19 22.75 1.12
CA LYS A 335 -33.93 23.38 2.21
C LYS A 335 -33.10 23.52 3.49
N GLU A 336 -32.15 22.62 3.72
CA GLU A 336 -31.30 22.57 4.91
C GLU A 336 -30.12 23.54 4.82
N ALA A 337 -29.71 23.92 3.60
CA ALA A 337 -28.59 24.84 3.36
C ALA A 337 -28.97 26.34 3.43
N LYS A 338 -30.22 26.67 3.77
CA LYS A 338 -30.72 28.05 3.92
C LYS A 338 -30.83 28.51 5.38
N ILE A 339 -30.37 27.67 6.31
CA ILE A 339 -30.19 27.97 7.73
C ILE A 339 -28.68 28.17 7.92
#